data_AF-A0A7J7ZQ71-F1
#
_entry.id   AF-A0A7J7ZQ71-F1
#
_cell.length_a   1.000
_cell.length_b   1.000
_cell.length_c   1.000
_cell.angle_alpha   90.00
_cell.angle_beta   90.00
_cell.angle_gamma   90.00
#
_symmetry.space_group_name_H-M   'P 1'
#
loop_
_entity.id
_entity.type
_entity.pdbx_description
1 polymer ?
#
loop_
_entity_poly.entity_id
_entity_poly.type
_entity_poly.pdbx_seq_one_letter_code
_entity_poly.pdbx_strand_id
1 'polypeptide(L)'
;MRLKRLQIEESSKPVRLSQQLDKVVTTNYRPVANHQHNIEYERKKKEDGKRARADKQYVLDMLFSAFEKHQYYNLKDLVDITKQPVVYLKEILQEIGIQNVKGIHKNTWELKPEYRHYQGEEKSD
;
A
#
# COMPACT_ATOMS: atom_id res chain seq x y z
N MET A 1 7.64 57.81 -48.41
CA MET A 1 7.96 56.36 -48.42
C MET A 1 8.74 55.85 -47.20
N ARG A 2 9.35 56.71 -46.37
CA ARG A 2 10.14 56.29 -45.20
C ARG A 2 9.32 55.60 -44.10
N LEU A 3 8.15 56.15 -43.77
CA LEU A 3 7.26 55.63 -42.72
C LEU A 3 6.82 54.18 -42.99
N LYS A 4 6.40 53.90 -44.23
CA LYS A 4 5.93 52.56 -44.63
C LYS A 4 7.06 51.52 -44.64
N ARG A 5 8.30 51.93 -44.95
CA ARG A 5 9.47 51.06 -44.88
C ARG A 5 9.78 50.65 -43.43
N LEU A 6 9.71 51.59 -42.49
CA LEU A 6 9.94 51.33 -41.06
C LEU A 6 8.88 50.39 -40.47
N GLN A 7 7.61 50.60 -40.82
CA GLN A 7 6.52 49.75 -40.34
C GLN A 7 6.62 48.31 -40.84
N ILE A 8 7.06 48.11 -42.09
CA ILE A 8 7.31 46.77 -42.65
C ILE A 8 8.52 46.12 -41.95
N GLU A 9 9.57 46.88 -41.68
CA GLU A 9 10.74 46.36 -40.96
C GLU A 9 10.38 45.89 -39.55
N GLU A 10 9.59 46.68 -38.82
CA GLU A 10 9.14 46.35 -37.47
C GLU A 10 8.18 45.16 -37.44
N SER A 11 7.23 45.09 -38.38
CA SER A 11 6.28 43.96 -38.47
C SER A 11 6.88 42.68 -39.05
N SER A 12 7.98 42.79 -39.81
CA SER A 12 8.71 41.64 -40.35
C SER A 12 9.59 40.92 -39.32
N LYS A 13 9.87 41.56 -38.18
CA LYS A 13 10.66 40.95 -37.11
C LYS A 13 9.74 40.02 -36.30
N PRO A 14 10.08 38.73 -36.14
CA PRO A 14 9.28 37.82 -35.33
C PRO A 14 9.33 38.23 -33.86
N VAL A 15 8.18 38.17 -33.19
CA VAL A 15 8.03 38.54 -31.76
C VAL A 15 8.94 37.70 -30.84
N ARG A 16 9.30 36.49 -31.25
CA ARG A 16 10.25 35.62 -30.54
C ARG A 16 11.30 35.09 -31.50
N LEU A 17 12.55 35.20 -31.10
CA LEU A 17 13.69 34.65 -31.81
C LEU A 17 14.40 33.65 -30.90
N SER A 18 14.53 32.40 -31.35
CA SER A 18 15.34 31.41 -30.65
C SER A 18 16.81 31.76 -30.83
N GLN A 19 17.50 32.08 -29.75
CA GLN A 19 18.95 32.26 -29.76
C GLN A 19 19.61 30.91 -29.50
N GLN A 20 20.51 30.50 -30.38
CA GLN A 20 21.36 29.34 -30.12
C GLN A 20 22.41 29.73 -29.07
N LEU A 21 22.54 28.91 -28.04
CA LEU A 21 23.61 29.05 -27.07
C LEU A 21 24.89 28.46 -27.66
N ASP A 22 25.97 29.22 -27.61
CA ASP A 22 27.30 28.82 -28.12
C ASP A 22 27.85 27.59 -27.38
N LYS A 23 27.49 27.45 -26.11
CA LYS A 23 27.83 26.29 -25.27
C LYS A 23 26.59 25.73 -24.58
N VAL A 24 26.51 24.41 -24.50
CA VAL A 24 25.45 23.72 -23.76
C VAL A 24 25.56 24.08 -22.28
N VAL A 25 24.50 24.64 -21.72
CA VAL A 25 24.41 24.95 -20.28
C VAL A 25 24.20 23.64 -19.53
N THR A 26 25.30 22.99 -19.15
CA THR A 26 25.32 21.73 -18.37
C THR A 26 25.16 21.95 -16.87
N THR A 27 25.00 23.20 -16.42
CA THR A 27 24.87 23.56 -14.99
C THR A 27 23.57 23.10 -14.35
N ASN A 28 22.63 22.59 -15.15
CA ASN A 28 21.34 22.13 -14.65
C ASN A 28 21.45 20.64 -14.29
N TYR A 29 21.71 20.36 -13.02
CA TYR A 29 21.49 19.03 -12.45
C TYR A 29 20.00 18.68 -12.62
N ARG A 30 19.68 17.82 -13.59
CA ARG A 30 18.37 17.19 -13.68
C ARG A 30 18.35 16.06 -12.66
N PRO A 31 17.55 16.13 -11.58
CA PRO A 31 17.37 14.97 -10.73
C PRO A 31 16.81 13.85 -11.60
N VAL A 32 17.56 12.75 -11.70
CA VAL A 32 17.08 11.54 -12.36
C VAL A 32 15.96 11.02 -11.46
N ALA A 33 14.72 11.32 -11.82
CA ALA A 33 13.56 10.84 -11.08
C ALA A 33 13.62 9.32 -11.07
N ASN A 34 13.77 8.75 -9.87
CA ASN A 34 13.77 7.31 -9.74
C ASN A 34 12.39 6.81 -10.19
N HIS A 35 12.36 5.88 -11.14
CA HIS A 35 11.11 5.38 -11.66
C HIS A 35 10.30 4.72 -10.54
N GLN A 36 8.97 4.91 -10.55
CA GLN A 36 8.08 4.40 -9.50
C GLN A 36 8.27 2.89 -9.24
N HIS A 37 8.56 2.13 -10.29
CA HIS A 37 8.86 0.70 -10.19
C HIS A 37 10.07 0.39 -9.30
N ASN A 38 11.14 1.19 -9.39
CA ASN A 38 12.34 0.95 -8.60
C ASN A 38 12.10 1.28 -7.12
N ILE A 39 11.37 2.37 -6.84
CA ILE A 39 10.97 2.73 -5.48
C ILE A 39 10.12 1.61 -4.86
N GLU A 40 9.16 1.08 -5.62
CA GLU A 40 8.31 -0.02 -5.16
C GLU A 40 9.11 -1.33 -4.99
N TYR A 41 10.05 -1.62 -5.89
CA TYR A 41 10.92 -2.79 -5.80
C TYR A 41 11.79 -2.76 -4.54
N GLU A 42 12.43 -1.62 -4.24
CA GLU A 42 13.22 -1.45 -3.01
C GLU A 42 12.36 -1.59 -1.76
N ARG A 43 11.15 -0.99 -1.74
CA ARG A 43 10.20 -1.14 -0.64
C ARG A 43 9.80 -2.59 -0.43
N LYS A 44 9.42 -3.29 -1.51
CA LYS A 44 9.01 -4.69 -1.46
C LYS A 44 10.14 -5.60 -0.98
N LYS A 45 11.37 -5.37 -1.42
CA LYS A 45 12.55 -6.14 -0.96
C LYS A 45 12.79 -5.98 0.55
N LYS A 46 12.45 -4.81 1.12
CA LYS A 46 12.59 -4.52 2.55
C LYS A 46 11.42 -5.08 3.38
N GLU A 47 10.20 -5.01 2.87
CA GLU A 47 8.97 -5.37 3.60
C GLU A 47 8.56 -6.84 3.43
N ASP A 48 8.63 -7.40 2.22
CA ASP A 48 8.33 -8.82 1.94
C ASP A 48 9.57 -9.68 2.27
N GLY A 49 10.02 -9.62 3.53
CA GLY A 49 10.84 -10.70 4.08
C GLY A 49 10.14 -12.04 3.85
N LYS A 50 10.89 -13.11 3.58
CA LYS A 50 10.32 -14.46 3.42
C LYS A 50 9.47 -14.75 4.65
N ARG A 51 8.15 -14.83 4.46
CA ARG A 51 7.16 -15.14 5.50
C ARG A 51 7.40 -16.56 5.99
N ALA A 52 8.35 -16.73 6.89
CA ALA A 52 8.64 -17.98 7.54
C ALA A 52 7.43 -18.36 8.40
N ARG A 53 7.09 -19.65 8.43
CA ARG A 53 6.07 -20.16 9.35
C ARG A 53 6.56 -19.90 10.76
N ALA A 54 5.83 -19.06 11.49
CA ALA A 54 6.06 -18.88 12.91
C ALA A 54 5.49 -20.09 13.69
N ASP A 55 5.82 -20.18 14.97
CA ASP A 55 5.26 -21.20 15.85
C ASP A 55 3.73 -21.07 15.95
N LYS A 56 3.04 -22.21 15.99
CA LYS A 56 1.57 -22.28 16.01
C LYS A 56 1.00 -21.49 17.19
N GLN A 57 1.62 -21.61 18.37
CA GLN A 57 1.16 -20.93 19.57
C GLN A 57 1.26 -19.40 19.43
N TYR A 58 2.37 -18.91 18.89
CA TYR A 58 2.56 -17.48 18.66
C TYR A 58 1.54 -16.90 17.67
N VAL A 59 1.22 -17.65 16.60
CA VAL A 59 0.19 -17.25 15.62
C VAL A 59 -1.20 -17.25 16.25
N LEU A 60 -1.50 -18.21 17.12
CA LEU A 60 -2.76 -18.25 17.87
C LEU A 60 -2.92 -17.02 18.76
N ASP A 61 -1.90 -16.67 19.54
CA ASP A 61 -1.94 -15.51 20.44
C ASP A 61 -2.17 -14.21 19.64
N MET A 62 -1.47 -14.03 18.52
CA MET A 62 -1.70 -12.90 17.62
C MET A 62 -3.11 -12.87 17.03
N LEU A 63 -3.67 -14.04 16.69
CA LEU A 63 -5.03 -14.13 16.18
C LEU A 63 -6.04 -13.75 17.25
N PHE A 64 -5.89 -14.24 18.49
CA PHE A 64 -6.77 -13.87 19.59
C PHE A 64 -6.75 -12.36 19.86
N SER A 65 -5.56 -11.73 19.92
CA SER A 65 -5.45 -10.28 20.07
C SER A 65 -6.02 -9.49 18.88
N ALA A 66 -6.04 -10.06 17.67
CA ALA A 66 -6.70 -9.45 16.54
C ALA A 66 -8.23 -9.52 16.71
N PHE A 67 -8.77 -10.72 16.97
CA PHE A 67 -10.20 -10.95 17.13
C PHE A 67 -10.83 -10.25 18.34
N GLU A 68 -10.03 -9.92 19.36
CA GLU A 68 -10.43 -9.06 20.47
C GLU A 68 -10.81 -7.64 19.99
N LYS A 69 -10.14 -7.12 18.96
CA LYS A 69 -10.43 -5.78 18.40
C LYS A 69 -11.62 -5.78 17.45
N HIS A 70 -11.76 -6.83 16.64
CA HIS A 70 -12.89 -6.97 15.72
C HIS A 70 -13.39 -8.43 15.68
N GLN A 71 -14.70 -8.60 15.81
CA GLN A 71 -15.33 -9.91 15.83
C GLN A 71 -15.20 -10.68 14.50
N TYR A 72 -15.13 -9.96 13.38
CA TYR A 72 -15.06 -10.54 12.05
C TYR A 72 -13.85 -9.98 11.31
N TYR A 73 -13.04 -10.87 10.72
CA TYR A 73 -11.91 -10.49 9.89
C TYR A 73 -11.98 -11.13 8.51
N ASN A 74 -11.50 -10.42 7.49
CA ASN A 74 -11.21 -11.02 6.20
C ASN A 74 -9.86 -11.77 6.28
N LEU A 75 -9.75 -12.87 5.54
CA LEU A 75 -8.51 -13.64 5.44
C LEU A 75 -7.34 -12.79 4.96
N LYS A 76 -7.58 -11.81 4.07
CA LYS A 76 -6.53 -10.89 3.61
C LYS A 76 -5.93 -10.09 4.77
N ASP A 77 -6.78 -9.56 5.65
CA ASP A 77 -6.32 -8.71 6.75
C ASP A 77 -5.58 -9.53 7.80
N LEU A 78 -6.04 -10.77 8.07
CA LEU A 78 -5.33 -11.69 8.97
C LEU A 78 -3.94 -12.07 8.42
N VAL A 79 -3.80 -12.23 7.11
CA VAL A 79 -2.50 -12.45 6.46
C VAL A 79 -1.59 -11.23 6.60
N ASP A 80 -2.16 -10.03 6.45
CA ASP A 80 -1.41 -8.79 6.57
C ASP A 80 -0.97 -8.50 8.02
N ILE A 81 -1.77 -8.90 9.03
CA ILE A 81 -1.46 -8.78 10.46
C ILE A 81 -0.42 -9.82 10.89
N THR A 82 -0.68 -11.10 10.63
CA THR A 82 0.16 -12.21 11.12
C THR A 82 1.43 -12.42 10.28
N LYS A 83 1.47 -11.85 9.07
CA LYS A 83 2.51 -12.08 8.05
C LYS A 83 2.75 -13.57 7.78
N GLN A 84 1.74 -14.42 7.96
CA GLN A 84 1.83 -15.86 7.70
C GLN A 84 1.35 -16.24 6.29
N PRO A 85 1.82 -17.36 5.73
CA PRO A 85 1.26 -17.91 4.50
C PRO A 85 -0.23 -18.29 4.64
N VAL A 86 -1.02 -18.01 3.59
CA VAL A 86 -2.47 -18.24 3.55
C VAL A 86 -2.86 -19.69 3.89
N VAL A 87 -2.09 -20.67 3.41
CA VAL A 87 -2.35 -22.09 3.64
C VAL A 87 -2.27 -22.44 5.11
N TYR A 88 -1.18 -22.01 5.77
CA TYR A 88 -0.95 -22.28 7.18
C TYR A 88 -1.98 -21.60 8.07
N LEU A 89 -2.34 -20.36 7.73
CA LEU A 89 -3.34 -19.61 8.46
C LEU A 89 -4.73 -20.26 8.35
N LYS A 90 -5.09 -20.80 7.17
CA LYS A 90 -6.35 -21.54 6.98
C LYS A 90 -6.41 -22.81 7.82
N GLU A 91 -5.30 -23.55 7.93
CA GLU A 91 -5.23 -24.75 8.78
C GLU A 91 -5.56 -24.41 10.24
N ILE A 92 -4.93 -23.35 10.78
CA ILE A 92 -5.18 -22.89 12.15
C ILE A 92 -6.62 -22.37 12.31
N LEU A 93 -7.09 -21.54 11.38
CA LEU A 93 -8.44 -20.98 11.43
C LEU A 93 -9.53 -22.05 11.31
N GLN A 94 -9.28 -23.16 10.63
CA GLN A 94 -10.21 -24.27 10.54
C GLN A 94 -10.33 -25.05 11.87
N GLU A 95 -9.29 -25.02 12.71
CA GLU A 95 -9.29 -25.62 14.04
C GLU A 95 -10.08 -24.76 15.05
N ILE A 96 -9.83 -23.44 15.07
CA ILE A 96 -10.36 -22.52 16.09
C ILE A 96 -11.57 -21.69 15.67
N GLY A 97 -11.81 -21.56 14.37
CA GLY A 97 -12.74 -20.57 13.80
C GLY A 97 -13.87 -21.19 12.97
N ILE A 98 -14.77 -20.31 12.55
CA ILE A 98 -15.87 -20.60 11.64
C ILE A 98 -15.75 -19.64 10.46
N GLN A 99 -15.88 -20.17 9.25
CA GLN A 99 -15.93 -19.37 8.03
C GLN A 99 -17.38 -19.01 7.72
N ASN A 100 -17.69 -17.71 7.67
CA ASN A 100 -19.00 -17.26 7.22
C ASN A 100 -19.03 -17.19 5.69
N VAL A 101 -19.85 -18.05 5.07
CA VAL A 101 -19.95 -18.19 3.61
C VAL A 101 -21.13 -17.39 3.04
N LYS A 102 -22.00 -16.83 3.89
CA LYS A 102 -23.28 -16.24 3.48
C LYS A 102 -23.47 -14.83 4.05
N GLY A 103 -24.16 -13.97 3.29
CA GLY A 103 -24.57 -12.63 3.74
C GLY A 103 -23.51 -11.53 3.51
N ILE A 104 -23.67 -10.42 4.24
CA ILE A 104 -22.84 -9.21 4.15
C ILE A 104 -21.38 -9.41 4.62
N HIS A 105 -21.15 -10.44 5.43
CA HIS A 105 -19.82 -10.84 5.91
C HIS A 105 -19.30 -12.07 5.15
N LYS A 106 -19.47 -12.08 3.83
CA LYS A 106 -19.02 -13.20 2.99
C LYS A 106 -17.50 -13.33 3.04
N ASN A 107 -17.01 -14.54 3.28
CA ASN A 107 -15.59 -14.89 3.39
C ASN A 107 -14.88 -14.29 4.61
N THR A 108 -15.61 -13.88 5.64
CA THR A 108 -15.00 -13.52 6.92
C THR A 108 -14.83 -14.75 7.81
N TRP A 109 -13.83 -14.68 8.66
CA TRP A 109 -13.60 -15.63 9.74
C TRP A 109 -14.07 -15.03 11.05
N GLU A 110 -14.64 -15.87 11.91
CA GLU A 110 -14.96 -15.59 13.30
C GLU A 110 -14.40 -16.69 14.18
N LEU A 111 -14.09 -16.40 15.44
CA LEU A 111 -13.74 -17.43 16.41
C LEU A 111 -14.98 -18.23 16.80
N LYS A 112 -14.81 -19.54 17.02
CA LYS A 112 -15.86 -20.38 17.61
C LYS A 112 -16.31 -19.78 18.94
N PRO A 113 -17.60 -19.90 19.30
CA PRO A 113 -18.12 -19.37 20.55
C PRO A 113 -17.41 -19.92 21.79
N GLU A 114 -16.86 -21.14 21.70
CA GLU A 114 -16.07 -21.77 22.77
C GLU A 114 -14.75 -21.04 23.07
N TYR A 115 -14.17 -20.38 22.06
CA TYR A 115 -12.95 -19.59 22.18
C TYR A 115 -13.22 -18.08 22.23
N ARG A 116 -14.50 -17.67 22.20
CA ARG A 116 -14.86 -16.29 22.50
C ARG A 116 -14.79 -16.10 24.01
N HIS A 117 -13.61 -15.75 24.49
CA HIS A 117 -13.49 -15.10 25.78
C HIS A 117 -14.00 -13.66 25.65
N TYR A 118 -15.32 -13.49 25.51
CA TYR A 118 -15.92 -12.30 26.11
C TYR A 118 -15.76 -12.53 27.61
N GLN A 119 -14.64 -12.07 28.17
CA GLN A 119 -14.71 -11.52 29.51
C GLN A 119 -15.85 -10.51 29.38
N GLY A 120 -17.01 -10.83 29.97
CA GLY A 120 -17.88 -9.77 30.42
C GLY A 120 -17.00 -8.98 31.37
N GLU A 121 -16.40 -7.90 30.85
CA GLU A 121 -16.03 -6.81 31.71
C GLU A 121 -17.35 -6.43 32.38
N GLU A 122 -17.51 -6.89 33.61
CA GLU A 122 -18.12 -6.14 34.68
C GLU A 122 -17.69 -4.68 34.49
N LYS A 123 -18.50 -3.93 33.75
CA LYS A 123 -18.48 -2.47 33.80
C LYS A 123 -18.91 -2.12 35.21
N SER A 124 -17.94 -2.06 36.12
CA SER A 124 -18.04 -1.22 37.30
C SER A 124 -17.85 0.23 36.85
N ASP A 125 -18.96 0.89 36.50
CA ASP A 125 -19.31 2.27 36.89
C ASP A 125 -20.75 2.60 36.43
#